data_AF-A0A959R3Z6-F1
#
_entry.id   AF-A0A959R3Z6-F1
#
_cell.length_a   1.000
_cell.length_b   1.000
_cell.length_c   1.000
_cell.angle_alpha   90.00
_cell.angle_beta   90.00
_cell.angle_gamma   90.00
#
_symmetry.space_group_name_H-M   'P 1'
#
loop_
_entity.id
_entity.type
_entity.pdbx_description
1 polymer ?
#
loop_
_entity_poly.entity_id
_entity_poly.type
_entity_poly.pdbx_seq_one_letter_code
_entity_poly.pdbx_strand_id
1 'polypeptide(L)' 'LNYLEKKKIALVDIDSGHENKFVHYENSEKEMHKDETVQILNNEINKLPPLYKTLISLYHIEELPNKEIAEITGLPEGTI' A
#
# COMPACT_ATOMS: atom_id res chain seq x y z
N LEU A 1 4.50 -32.95 -5.86
CA LEU A 1 5.57 -32.29 -5.09
C LEU A 1 6.93 -32.79 -5.58
N ASN A 2 7.47 -32.22 -6.66
CA ASN A 2 8.92 -32.12 -6.90
C ASN A 2 9.16 -31.24 -8.14
N TYR A 3 9.32 -29.94 -7.97
CA TYR A 3 9.63 -28.99 -9.06
C TYR A 3 10.96 -28.26 -8.85
N LEU A 4 11.80 -28.72 -7.93
CA LEU A 4 13.09 -28.08 -7.61
C LEU A 4 14.32 -28.83 -8.15
N GLU A 5 14.18 -29.92 -8.89
CA GLU A 5 15.33 -30.75 -9.29
C GLU A 5 15.60 -30.78 -10.80
N LYS A 6 15.78 -29.62 -11.45
CA LYS A 6 16.65 -29.50 -12.64
C LYS A 6 16.69 -28.07 -13.19
N LYS A 7 17.56 -27.25 -12.60
CA LYS A 7 18.37 -26.34 -13.41
C LYS A 7 19.72 -26.15 -12.73
N LYS A 8 20.64 -27.05 -13.09
CA LYS A 8 22.07 -26.93 -12.81
C LYS A 8 22.53 -25.60 -13.40
N ILE A 9 22.72 -24.60 -12.55
CA ILE A 9 23.22 -23.29 -12.98
C ILE A 9 24.70 -23.49 -13.33
N ALA A 10 25.06 -23.26 -14.58
CA ALA A 10 26.45 -23.22 -14.99
C ALA A 10 27.08 -21.98 -14.34
N LEU A 11 27.98 -22.20 -13.38
CA LEU A 11 28.80 -21.15 -12.79
C LEU A 11 29.76 -20.67 -13.87
N VAL A 12 29.51 -19.49 -14.43
CA VAL A 12 30.51 -18.73 -15.16
C VAL A 12 31.42 -18.11 -14.10
N ASP A 13 32.68 -18.52 -14.09
CA ASP A 13 33.73 -17.88 -13.29
C ASP A 13 33.84 -16.41 -13.70
N ILE A 14 33.36 -15.51 -12.83
CA ILE A 14 33.61 -14.08 -12.94
C ILE A 14 34.75 -13.78 -11.96
N ASP A 15 35.97 -14.01 -12.43
CA ASP A 15 37.16 -13.43 -11.81
C ASP A 15 37.09 -11.91 -12.00
N SER A 16 36.68 -11.19 -10.95
CA SER A 16 37.12 -9.82 -10.59
C SER A 16 36.13 -9.12 -9.66
N GLY A 17 36.42 -9.14 -8.35
CA GLY A 17 36.45 -7.91 -7.54
C GLY A 17 35.19 -7.08 -7.33
N HIS A 18 33.98 -7.60 -7.50
CA HIS A 18 32.77 -6.86 -7.11
C HIS A 18 31.95 -7.68 -6.12
N GLU A 19 31.94 -7.19 -4.88
CA GLU A 19 31.02 -7.59 -3.83
C GLU A 19 29.60 -7.44 -4.39
N ASN A 20 29.04 -8.55 -4.87
CA ASN A 20 27.65 -8.62 -5.30
C ASN A 20 26.79 -8.45 -4.06
N LYS A 21 26.55 -7.19 -3.68
CA LYS A 21 25.45 -6.82 -2.81
C LYS A 21 24.21 -7.30 -3.55
N PHE A 22 23.73 -8.48 -3.21
CA PHE A 22 22.41 -8.97 -3.59
C PHE A 22 21.42 -7.90 -3.15
N VAL A 23 21.09 -6.98 -4.07
CA VAL A 23 20.04 -6.00 -3.85
C VAL A 23 18.78 -6.83 -3.82
N HIS A 24 18.22 -6.99 -2.63
CA HIS A 24 16.98 -7.70 -2.39
C HIS A 24 15.85 -7.03 -3.17
N TYR A 25 15.64 -7.48 -4.41
CA TYR A 25 14.73 -6.89 -5.40
C TYR A 25 13.26 -7.01 -4.99
N GLU A 26 12.95 -7.91 -4.04
CA GLU A 26 11.57 -8.14 -3.58
C GLU A 26 10.96 -6.96 -2.81
N ASN A 27 11.76 -5.98 -2.39
CA ASN A 27 11.25 -4.77 -1.73
C ASN A 27 10.82 -3.70 -2.74
N SER A 28 11.56 -3.53 -3.85
CA SER A 28 11.32 -2.42 -4.77
C SER A 28 9.98 -2.52 -5.49
N GLU A 29 9.57 -3.73 -5.87
CA GLU A 29 8.27 -3.97 -6.52
C GLU A 29 7.11 -3.73 -5.55
N LYS A 30 7.22 -4.22 -4.31
CA LYS A 30 6.21 -4.02 -3.26
C LYS A 30 6.01 -2.55 -2.91
N GLU A 31 7.09 -1.80 -2.77
CA GLU A 31 7.02 -0.36 -2.50
C GLU A 31 6.40 0.40 -3.68
N MET A 32 6.73 0.03 -4.93
CA MET A 32 6.13 0.64 -6.13
C MET A 32 4.62 0.39 -6.22
N HIS A 33 4.17 -0.84 -5.95
CA HIS A 33 2.74 -1.16 -5.94
C HIS A 33 1.97 -0.46 -4.82
N LYS A 34 2.60 -0.24 -3.66
CA LYS A 34 1.99 0.53 -2.58
C LYS A 34 1.77 1.98 -3.00
N ASP A 35 2.78 2.62 -3.61
CA ASP A 35 2.67 4.00 -4.06
C ASP A 35 1.57 4.16 -5.11
N GLU A 36 1.53 3.27 -6.11
CA GLU A 36 0.47 3.25 -7.14
C GLU A 36 -0.93 3.09 -6.52
N THR A 37 -1.06 2.18 -5.55
CA THR A 37 -2.34 1.95 -4.85
C THR A 37 -2.78 3.19 -4.07
N VAL A 38 -1.86 3.84 -3.36
CA VAL A 38 -2.14 5.06 -2.60
C VAL A 38 -2.53 6.20 -3.54
N GLN A 39 -1.87 6.34 -4.68
CA GLN A 39 -2.21 7.37 -5.68
C GLN A 39 -3.61 7.17 -6.25
N ILE A 40 -3.97 5.94 -6.65
CA ILE A 40 -5.30 5.62 -7.16
C ILE A 40 -6.36 5.92 -6.09
N LEU A 41 -6.14 5.45 -4.85
CA LEU A 41 -7.07 5.68 -3.74
C LEU A 41 -7.30 7.17 -3.49
N ASN A 42 -6.23 7.96 -3.43
CA ASN A 42 -6.33 9.41 -3.25
C ASN A 42 -7.06 10.09 -4.41
N ASN A 43 -6.83 9.66 -5.65
CA ASN A 43 -7.53 10.19 -6.81
C ASN A 43 -9.04 9.92 -6.73
N GLU A 44 -9.45 8.72 -6.34
CA GLU A 44 -10.87 8.38 -6.20
C GLU A 44 -11.52 9.09 -5.01
N ILE A 45 -10.84 9.18 -3.86
CA ILE A 45 -11.31 9.98 -2.71
C ILE A 45 -11.52 11.44 -3.14
N ASN A 46 -10.63 11.97 -3.99
CA ASN A 46 -10.75 13.35 -4.47
C ASN A 46 -11.94 13.60 -5.39
N LYS A 47 -12.54 12.56 -5.99
CA LYS A 47 -13.78 12.68 -6.78
C LYS A 47 -15.04 12.65 -5.92
N LEU A 48 -14.95 12.22 -4.67
CA LEU A 48 -16.11 12.14 -3.78
C LEU A 48 -16.63 13.55 -3.43
N PRO A 49 -17.95 13.68 -3.15
CA PRO A 49 -18.48 14.90 -2.55
C PRO A 49 -17.77 15.26 -1.24
N PRO A 50 -17.66 16.55 -0.88
CA PRO A 50 -16.88 17.01 0.27
C PRO A 50 -17.20 16.27 1.58
N LEU A 51 -18.48 15.99 1.81
CA LEU A 51 -18.96 15.29 3.02
C LEU A 51 -18.31 13.91 3.19
N TYR A 52 -18.25 13.10 2.14
CA TYR A 52 -17.66 11.76 2.21
C TYR A 52 -16.14 11.80 2.42
N LYS A 53 -15.45 12.79 1.84
CA LYS A 53 -14.01 12.99 2.12
C LYS A 53 -13.78 13.31 3.60
N THR A 54 -14.61 14.18 4.16
CA THR A 54 -14.55 14.54 5.58
C THR A 54 -14.79 13.31 6.46
N LEU A 55 -15.78 12.48 6.15
CA LEU A 55 -16.04 11.23 6.89
C LEU A 55 -14.83 10.28 6.87
N ILE A 56 -14.27 10.03 5.69
CA ILE A 56 -13.08 9.18 5.53
C ILE A 56 -11.90 9.74 6.33
N SER A 57 -11.70 11.07 6.31
CA SER A 57 -10.64 11.73 7.08
C SER A 57 -10.85 11.57 8.59
N LEU A 58 -12.05 11.87 9.08
CA LEU A 58 -12.35 11.79 10.52
C LEU A 58 -12.23 10.36 11.05
N TYR A 59 -12.61 9.37 10.23
CA TYR A 59 -12.58 7.97 10.63
C TYR A 59 -11.18 7.33 10.51
N HIS A 60 -10.47 7.54 9.40
CA HIS A 60 -9.22 6.84 9.13
C HIS A 60 -7.96 7.62 9.50
N ILE A 61 -8.01 8.95 9.54
CA ILE A 61 -6.85 9.80 9.84
C ILE A 61 -6.89 10.21 11.31
N GLU A 62 -8.03 10.72 11.76
CA GLU A 62 -8.21 11.20 13.14
C GLU A 62 -8.64 10.08 14.11
N GLU A 63 -8.93 8.88 13.59
CA GLU A 63 -9.32 7.68 14.35
C GLU A 63 -10.49 7.92 15.33
N LEU A 64 -11.41 8.83 14.98
CA LEU A 64 -12.52 9.21 15.85
C LEU A 64 -13.61 8.12 15.83
N PRO A 65 -14.28 7.87 16.97
CA PRO A 65 -15.43 6.97 17.00
C PRO A 65 -16.62 7.59 16.25
N ASN A 66 -17.47 6.74 15.65
CA ASN A 66 -18.63 7.16 14.85
C ASN A 66 -19.55 8.16 15.58
N LYS A 67 -19.67 8.04 16.90
CA LYS A 67 -20.42 8.98 17.73
C LYS A 67 -19.85 10.40 17.66
N GLU A 68 -18.54 10.57 17.77
CA GLU A 68 -17.90 11.88 17.68
C GLU A 68 -17.98 12.44 16.25
N ILE A 69 -17.87 11.57 15.25
CA ILE A 69 -18.05 11.95 13.84
C ILE A 69 -19.48 12.44 13.59
N ALA A 70 -20.49 11.78 14.16
CA ALA A 70 -21.89 12.19 14.08
C ALA A 70 -22.11 13.57 14.72
N GLU A 71 -21.50 13.83 15.88
CA GLU A 71 -21.56 15.14 16.55
C GLU A 71 -20.88 16.25 15.72
N ILE A 72 -19.74 15.96 15.08
CA ILE A 72 -19.01 16.93 14.24
C ILE A 72 -19.75 17.22 12.94
N THR A 73 -20.28 16.19 12.29
CA THR A 73 -20.89 16.31 10.96
C THR A 73 -22.38 16.63 11.00
N GLY A 74 -23.04 16.49 12.16
CA GLY A 74 -24.47 16.67 12.32
C GLY A 74 -25.32 15.58 11.66
N LEU A 75 -24.69 14.49 11.22
CA LEU A 75 -25.38 13.34 10.63
C LEU A 75 -25.76 12.33 11.73
N PRO A 76 -26.88 11.61 11.60
CA PRO A 76 -27.22 10.53 12.51
C PRO A 76 -26.13 9.44 12.51
N GLU A 77 -25.83 8.87 13.68
CA GLU A 77 -24.81 7.81 13.80
C GLU A 77 -25.06 6.62 12.87
N GLY A 78 -26.32 6.21 12.65
CA GLY A 78 -26.65 5.12 11.71
C GLY A 78 -26.52 5.48 10.23
N THR A 79 -26.18 6.74 9.92
CA THR A 79 -25.87 7.23 8.56
C THR A 79 -24.36 7.31 8.30
N ILE A 80 -23.55 7.38 9.37
CA ILE A 80 -22.09 7.29 9.34
C ILE A 80 -21.68 5.84 9.13
#